data_AF-A0A519UYE6-F1
#
_entry.id   AF-A0A519UYE6-F1
#
_cell.length_a   1.000
_cell.length_b   1.000
_cell.length_c   1.000
_cell.angle_alpha   90.00
_cell.angle_beta   90.00
_cell.angle_gamma   90.00
#
_symmetry.space_group_name_H-M   'P 1'
#
loop_
_entity.id
_entity.type
_entity.pdbx_description
1 polymer ?
#
loop_
_entity_poly.entity_id
_entity_poly.type
_entity_poly.pdbx_seq_one_letter_code
_entity_poly.pdbx_strand_id
1 'polypeptide(L)'
;IKSSGYVVHTLEAALWCLLTHDTYAATVLAAVNLGDDTDTTGAVAGGLAGLAYGEAAMPAEWLAVLARRADIEELAARLVISA
;
A
#
# COMPACT_ATOMS: atom_id res chain seq x y z
N ILE A 1 7.84 16.47 0.76
CA ILE A 1 8.18 15.07 0.40
C ILE A 1 8.32 15.00 -1.11
N LYS A 2 9.34 14.31 -1.62
CA LYS A 2 9.49 14.03 -3.05
C LYS A 2 8.97 12.63 -3.34
N SER A 3 8.35 12.40 -4.49
CA SER A 3 7.76 11.12 -4.89
C SER A 3 8.16 10.73 -6.32
N SER A 4 9.39 11.06 -6.73
CA SER A 4 9.89 10.65 -8.05
C SER A 4 10.28 9.16 -8.05
N GLY A 5 10.53 8.59 -9.24
CA GLY A 5 10.98 7.19 -9.39
C GLY A 5 12.40 6.87 -8.93
N TYR A 6 12.98 7.70 -8.05
CA TYR A 6 14.22 7.37 -7.37
C TYR A 6 13.88 6.61 -6.08
N VAL A 7 14.46 5.42 -5.92
CA VAL A 7 14.12 4.49 -4.83
C VAL A 7 14.11 5.12 -3.42
N VAL A 8 15.01 6.08 -3.15
CA VAL A 8 15.06 6.77 -1.86
C VAL A 8 13.86 7.70 -1.68
N HIS A 9 13.43 8.40 -2.73
CA HIS A 9 12.23 9.24 -2.68
C HIS A 9 10.97 8.38 -2.47
N THR A 10 10.84 7.25 -3.18
CA THR A 10 9.71 6.32 -2.97
C THR A 10 9.65 5.82 -1.53
N LEU A 11 10.79 5.37 -0.97
CA LEU A 11 10.85 4.86 0.39
C LEU A 11 10.52 5.95 1.43
N GLU A 12 11.13 7.13 1.28
CA GLU A 12 10.87 8.28 2.17
C GLU A 12 9.40 8.69 2.11
N ALA A 13 8.82 8.79 0.91
CA ALA A 13 7.42 9.15 0.72
C ALA A 13 6.45 8.14 1.32
N ALA A 14 6.67 6.84 1.07
CA ALA A 14 5.83 5.79 1.62
C ALA A 14 5.87 5.74 3.15
N LEU A 15 7.06 5.86 3.75
CA LEU A 15 7.23 5.93 5.20
C LEU A 15 6.59 7.19 5.77
N TRP A 16 6.76 8.34 5.13
CA TRP A 16 6.13 9.57 5.58
C TRP A 16 4.61 9.47 5.57
N CYS A 17 4.01 8.93 4.50
CA CYS A 17 2.57 8.71 4.42
C CYS A 17 2.08 7.81 5.57
N LEU A 18 2.77 6.70 5.83
CA LEU A 18 2.42 5.75 6.90
C LEU A 18 2.55 6.37 8.29
N LEU A 19 3.62 7.12 8.55
CA LEU A 19 3.91 7.67 9.87
C LEU A 19 3.11 8.94 10.20
N THR A 20 2.40 9.51 9.22
CA THR A 20 1.62 10.75 9.38
C THR A 20 0.11 10.56 9.30
N HIS A 21 -0.36 9.33 9.09
CA HIS A 21 -1.78 8.98 9.00
C HIS A 21 -2.09 7.73 9.82
N ASP A 22 -3.32 7.62 10.31
CA ASP A 22 -3.70 6.58 11.28
C ASP A 22 -4.61 5.49 10.69
N THR A 23 -4.86 5.50 9.38
CA THR A 23 -5.72 4.51 8.71
C THR A 23 -5.12 4.09 7.37
N TYR A 24 -5.41 2.85 6.95
CA TYR A 24 -4.99 2.33 5.65
C TYR A 24 -5.40 3.27 4.51
N ALA A 25 -6.68 3.67 4.48
CA ALA A 25 -7.22 4.52 3.43
C ALA A 25 -6.53 5.88 3.39
N ALA A 26 -6.33 6.54 4.53
CA ALA A 26 -5.66 7.84 4.58
C ALA A 26 -4.20 7.74 4.13
N THR A 27 -3.47 6.69 4.57
CA THR A 27 -2.08 6.45 4.17
C THR A 27 -1.93 6.25 2.66
N VAL A 28 -2.75 5.38 2.06
CA VAL A 28 -2.69 5.08 0.63
C VAL A 28 -3.14 6.29 -0.21
N LEU A 29 -4.20 6.98 0.20
CA LEU A 29 -4.65 8.19 -0.49
C LEU A 29 -3.60 9.30 -0.42
N ALA A 30 -2.94 9.47 0.73
CA ALA A 30 -1.83 10.43 0.83
C ALA A 30 -0.71 10.09 -0.14
N ALA A 31 -0.32 8.81 -0.24
CA ALA A 31 0.75 8.35 -1.14
C ALA A 31 0.43 8.61 -2.61
N VAL A 32 -0.79 8.29 -3.06
CA VAL A 32 -1.22 8.52 -4.45
C VAL A 32 -1.34 10.02 -4.76
N ASN A 33 -1.81 10.83 -3.81
CA ASN A 33 -1.96 12.27 -4.00
C ASN A 33 -0.65 13.07 -3.96
N LEU A 34 0.50 12.45 -3.62
CA LEU A 34 1.81 13.11 -3.75
C LEU A 34 2.19 13.39 -5.21
N GLY A 35 1.61 12.67 -6.17
CA GLY A 35 1.91 12.85 -7.60
C GLY A 35 3.24 12.23 -8.02
N ASP A 36 3.64 12.50 -9.26
CA ASP A 36 4.86 11.97 -9.89
C ASP A 36 4.81 10.43 -10.04
N ASP A 37 5.60 9.66 -9.28
CA ASP A 37 5.61 8.19 -9.31
C ASP A 37 4.58 7.60 -8.31
N THR A 38 3.30 7.86 -8.61
CA THR A 38 2.17 7.56 -7.71
C THR A 38 1.87 6.07 -7.57
N ASP A 39 2.05 5.29 -8.63
CA ASP A 39 1.81 3.85 -8.63
C ASP A 39 2.85 3.12 -7.79
N THR A 40 4.13 3.45 -7.94
CA THR A 40 5.20 2.85 -7.14
C THR A 40 5.11 3.27 -5.67
N THR A 41 4.91 4.57 -5.40
CA THR A 41 4.78 5.07 -4.02
C THR A 41 3.53 4.52 -3.34
N GLY A 42 2.40 4.48 -4.06
CA GLY A 42 1.14 3.90 -3.57
C GLY A 42 1.25 2.41 -3.28
N ALA A 43 1.94 1.64 -4.13
CA ALA A 43 2.16 0.21 -3.91
C ALA A 43 3.01 -0.06 -2.66
N VAL A 44 4.12 0.67 -2.47
CA VAL A 44 4.98 0.53 -1.29
C VAL A 44 4.24 0.97 -0.02
N ALA A 45 3.57 2.13 -0.04
CA ALA A 45 2.79 2.61 1.09
C ALA A 45 1.65 1.65 1.44
N GLY A 46 0.94 1.11 0.45
CA GLY A 46 -0.15 0.15 0.64
C GLY A 46 0.31 -1.17 1.22
N GLY A 47 1.46 -1.69 0.80
CA GLY A 47 2.06 -2.89 1.39
C GLY A 47 2.42 -2.68 2.86
N LEU A 48 3.09 -1.57 3.19
CA LEU A 48 3.44 -1.24 4.57
C LEU A 48 2.21 -1.00 5.45
N ALA A 49 1.22 -0.26 4.94
CA ALA A 49 -0.04 0.00 5.62
C ALA A 49 -0.83 -1.29 5.86
N GLY A 50 -0.83 -2.23 4.90
CA GLY A 50 -1.47 -3.54 5.05
C GLY A 50 -0.87 -4.35 6.20
N LEU A 51 0.45 -4.29 6.37
CA LEU A 51 1.13 -4.92 7.51
C LEU A 51 0.84 -4.20 8.83
N ALA A 52 0.77 -2.86 8.83
CA ALA A 52 0.61 -2.06 10.04
C ALA A 52 -0.83 -2.08 10.59
N TYR A 53 -1.84 -1.98 9.71
CA TYR A 53 -3.25 -1.87 10.10
C TYR A 53 -4.04 -3.18 9.94
N GLY A 54 -3.49 -4.16 9.21
CA GLY A 54 -4.13 -5.44 8.93
C GLY A 54 -5.15 -5.39 7.78
N GLU A 55 -5.50 -6.57 7.27
CA GLU A 55 -6.40 -6.72 6.10
C GLU A 55 -7.79 -6.12 6.34
N ALA A 56 -8.35 -6.30 7.54
CA ALA A 56 -9.68 -5.81 7.91
C ALA A 56 -9.79 -4.27 7.91
N ALA A 57 -8.66 -3.55 7.91
CA ALA A 57 -8.63 -2.10 7.83
C ALA A 57 -8.71 -1.57 6.39
N MET A 58 -8.57 -2.44 5.37
CA MET A 58 -8.65 -2.03 3.97
C MET A 58 -10.10 -1.75 3.56
N PRO A 59 -10.38 -0.67 2.81
CA PRO A 59 -11.72 -0.38 2.30
C PRO A 59 -12.25 -1.54 1.44
N ALA A 60 -13.42 -2.07 1.82
CA ALA A 60 -14.02 -3.22 1.16
C ALA A 60 -14.35 -2.93 -0.32
N GLU A 61 -14.72 -1.69 -0.63
CA GLU A 61 -14.98 -1.21 -1.98
C GLU A 61 -13.72 -1.23 -2.87
N TRP A 62 -12.53 -1.03 -2.31
CA TRP A 62 -11.27 -1.12 -3.06
C TRP A 62 -10.95 -2.58 -3.37
N LEU A 63 -11.12 -3.47 -2.39
CA LEU A 63 -10.94 -4.89 -2.58
C LEU A 63 -11.97 -5.48 -3.56
N ALA A 64 -13.20 -4.97 -3.58
CA ALA A 64 -14.26 -5.45 -4.49
C ALA A 64 -13.94 -5.22 -5.98
N VAL A 65 -13.14 -4.19 -6.29
CA VAL A 65 -12.75 -3.84 -7.67
C VAL A 65 -11.32 -4.28 -8.01
N LEU A 66 -10.60 -4.89 -7.07
CA LEU A 66 -9.22 -5.33 -7.26
C LEU A 66 -9.15 -6.48 -8.27
N ALA A 67 -8.46 -6.23 -9.38
CA ALA A 67 -8.26 -7.24 -10.41
C ALA A 67 -7.51 -8.45 -9.83
N ARG A 68 -8.01 -9.65 -10.16
CA ARG A 68 -7.42 -10.93 -9.72
C ARG A 68 -7.25 -11.07 -8.20
N ARG A 69 -8.13 -10.44 -7.42
CA ARG A 69 -8.12 -10.53 -5.96
C ARG A 69 -7.99 -11.96 -5.44
N ALA A 70 -8.80 -12.89 -5.95
CA ALA A 70 -8.77 -14.29 -5.52
C ALA A 70 -7.39 -14.94 -5.74
N ASP A 71 -6.76 -14.68 -6.89
CA ASP A 71 -5.42 -15.22 -7.19
C ASP A 71 -4.35 -14.63 -6.25
N ILE A 72 -4.47 -13.34 -5.88
CA ILE A 72 -3.57 -12.67 -4.95
C ILE A 72 -3.72 -13.24 -3.54
N GLU A 73 -4.96 -13.43 -3.07
CA GLU A 73 -5.26 -14.03 -1.77
C GLU A 73 -4.76 -15.48 -1.68
N GLU A 74 -4.96 -16.28 -2.74
CA GLU A 74 -4.44 -17.65 -2.82
C GLU A 74 -2.91 -17.66 -2.76
N LEU A 75 -2.24 -16.78 -3.51
CA LEU A 75 -0.79 -16.66 -3.49
C LEU A 75 -0.28 -16.25 -2.10
N ALA A 76 -0.92 -15.28 -1.46
CA ALA A 76 -0.57 -14.86 -0.10
C ALA A 76 -0.71 -16.01 0.91
N ALA A 77 -1.80 -16.78 0.85
CA ALA A 77 -2.02 -17.94 1.71
C ALA A 77 -0.94 -19.02 1.52
N ARG A 78 -0.51 -19.26 0.27
CA ARG A 78 0.58 -20.20 -0.04
C ARG A 78 1.92 -19.75 0.55
N LEU A 79 2.20 -18.45 0.55
CA LEU A 79 3.44 -17.89 1.10
C LEU A 79 3.50 -17.99 2.62
N VAL A 80 2.37 -17.84 3.31
CA VAL A 80 2.28 -18.01 4.78
C VAL A 80 2.57 -19.45 5.20
N ILE A 81 2.12 -20.45 4.44
CA ILE A 81 2.34 -21.88 4.75
C ILE A 81 3.79 -22.31 4.49
N SER A 82 4.53 -21.56 3.66
CA SER A 82 5.93 -21.86 3.33
C SER A 82 6.97 -21.19 4.23
N ALA A 83 6.55 -20.39 5.22
CA ALA A 83 7.41 -19.72 6.20
C ALA A 83 7.42 -20.47 7.53
#